data_AF-A0A813K731-F1
#
_entry.id   AF-A0A813K731-F1
#
_cell.length_a   1.000
_cell.length_b   1.000
_cell.length_c   1.000
_cell.angle_alpha   90.00
_cell.angle_beta   90.00
_cell.angle_gamma   90.00
#
_symmetry.space_group_name_H-M   'P 1'
#
loop_
_entity.id
_entity.type
_entity.pdbx_description
1 polymer ?
#
loop_
_entity_poly.entity_id
_entity_poly.type
_entity_poly.pdbx_seq_one_letter_code
_entity_poly.pdbx_strand_id
1 'polypeptide(L)'
;MPAPFAWTRLSLSGTVSVSPRAGHSITPTSSGFLLYGGMDGRRNDQGNPSPNSDLYMLKPGPRNTYEWQVVEIDPGSQMPPVRTLHTAVAITPDEVLLFG
;
A
#
# COMPACT_ATOMS: atom_id res chain seq x y z
N MET A 1 25.68 21.02 12.67
CA MET A 1 24.49 20.53 13.41
C MET A 1 23.64 19.73 12.43
N PRO A 2 23.43 18.42 12.61
CA PRO A 2 22.48 17.69 11.78
C PRO A 2 21.07 18.27 12.01
N ALA A 3 20.28 18.40 10.94
CA ALA A 3 18.92 18.89 11.03
C ALA A 3 18.04 17.90 11.83
N PRO A 4 17.10 18.37 12.66
CA PRO A 4 16.18 17.49 13.38
C PRO A 4 15.22 16.79 12.41
N PHE A 5 14.85 15.56 12.72
CA PHE A 5 13.73 14.90 12.06
C PHE A 5 12.41 15.56 12.46
N ALA A 6 11.48 15.68 11.50
CA ALA A 6 10.18 16.28 11.71
C ALA A 6 9.08 15.43 11.07
N TRP A 7 7.95 15.35 11.75
CA TRP A 7 6.72 14.77 11.21
C TRP A 7 5.98 15.82 10.37
N THR A 8 5.43 15.39 9.24
CA THR A 8 4.52 16.21 8.44
C THR A 8 3.30 15.39 8.05
N ARG A 9 2.15 16.06 7.97
CA ARG A 9 0.96 15.46 7.37
C ARG A 9 1.09 15.55 5.84
N LEU A 10 0.89 14.42 5.15
CA LEU A 10 0.90 14.42 3.69
C LEU A 10 -0.33 15.17 3.16
N SER A 11 -0.14 15.97 2.11
CA SER A 11 -1.23 16.60 1.37
C SER A 11 -1.70 15.64 0.28
N LEU A 12 -2.83 14.99 0.49
CA LEU A 12 -3.40 14.04 -0.48
C LEU A 12 -4.21 14.77 -1.55
N SER A 13 -4.01 14.39 -2.80
CA SER A 13 -4.79 14.79 -3.98
C SER A 13 -5.38 13.56 -4.69
N GLY A 14 -6.19 13.81 -5.71
CA GLY A 14 -6.82 12.74 -6.50
C GLY A 14 -8.17 12.31 -5.93
N THR A 15 -8.81 11.34 -6.60
CA THR A 15 -10.14 10.82 -6.27
C THR A 15 -10.11 9.49 -5.52
N VAL A 16 -8.97 8.78 -5.56
CA VAL A 16 -8.81 7.49 -4.89
C VAL A 16 -8.54 7.74 -3.40
N SER A 17 -9.34 7.10 -2.56
CA SER A 17 -9.18 7.11 -1.11
C SER A 17 -8.85 5.70 -0.63
N VAL A 18 -7.80 5.58 0.18
CA VAL A 18 -7.41 4.32 0.82
C VAL A 18 -7.94 4.31 2.26
N SER A 19 -8.64 3.26 2.64
CA SER A 19 -9.18 3.11 4.00
C SER A 19 -8.07 3.06 5.06
N PRO A 20 -8.26 3.68 6.25
CA PRO A 20 -7.37 3.51 7.38
C PRO A 20 -7.23 2.02 7.74
N ARG A 21 -5.99 1.54 7.86
CA ARG A 21 -5.71 0.10 8.01
C ARG A 21 -4.46 -0.21 8.81
N ALA A 22 -4.40 -1.39 9.41
CA ALA A 22 -3.28 -1.89 10.21
C ALA A 22 -2.72 -3.23 9.68
N GLY A 23 -1.44 -3.51 9.98
CA GLY A 23 -0.75 -4.73 9.55
C GLY A 23 -0.62 -4.87 8.03
N HIS A 24 -0.69 -3.75 7.30
CA HIS A 24 -0.38 -3.66 5.88
C HIS A 24 1.13 -3.43 5.70
N SER A 25 1.60 -3.53 4.46
CA SER A 25 2.96 -3.13 4.10
C SER A 25 2.94 -1.88 3.20
N ILE A 26 3.99 -1.04 3.31
CA ILE A 26 4.29 0.03 2.36
C ILE A 26 5.73 -0.16 1.90
N THR A 27 5.93 -0.40 0.60
CA THR A 27 7.22 -0.73 0.01
C THR A 27 7.62 0.34 -1.02
N PRO A 28 8.75 1.05 -0.84
CA PRO A 28 9.27 1.93 -1.88
C PRO A 28 9.67 1.14 -3.13
N THR A 29 9.28 1.63 -4.30
CA THR A 29 9.62 1.09 -5.63
C THR A 29 10.09 2.23 -6.52
N SER A 30 10.62 1.90 -7.70
CA SER A 30 10.94 2.90 -8.74
C SER A 30 9.72 3.74 -9.17
N SER A 31 8.51 3.18 -9.00
CA SER A 31 7.25 3.78 -9.41
C SER A 31 6.57 4.61 -8.31
N GLY A 32 6.97 4.48 -7.05
CA GLY A 32 6.28 5.09 -5.90
C GLY A 32 6.24 4.15 -4.70
N PHE A 33 5.32 4.37 -3.77
CA PHE A 33 5.20 3.50 -2.59
C PHE A 33 4.01 2.54 -2.76
N LEU A 34 4.31 1.26 -2.87
CA LEU A 34 3.32 0.20 -3.03
C LEU A 34 2.71 -0.17 -1.68
N LEU A 35 1.39 -0.11 -1.55
CA LEU A 35 0.64 -0.59 -0.41
C LEU A 35 0.01 -1.94 -0.74
N TYR A 36 0.15 -2.92 0.17
CA TYR A 36 -0.53 -4.21 0.06
C TYR A 36 -1.15 -4.66 1.39
N GLY A 37 -2.37 -5.16 1.29
CA GLY A 37 -3.04 -5.91 2.35
C GLY A 37 -3.45 -5.10 3.59
N GLY A 38 -3.54 -5.81 4.72
CA GLY A 38 -3.89 -5.27 6.03
C GLY A 38 -5.34 -5.50 6.45
N MET A 39 -5.71 -4.89 7.57
CA MET A 39 -7.05 -4.92 8.16
C MET A 39 -7.64 -3.51 8.18
N ASP A 40 -8.82 -3.32 7.57
CA ASP A 40 -9.53 -2.04 7.50
C ASP A 40 -10.99 -2.13 8.01
N GLY A 41 -11.32 -3.21 8.71
CA GLY A 41 -12.65 -3.44 9.27
C GLY A 41 -13.62 -4.17 8.33
N ARG A 42 -13.22 -4.50 7.09
CA ARG A 42 -14.04 -5.30 6.19
C ARG A 42 -14.32 -6.71 6.75
N ARG A 43 -15.45 -7.27 6.33
CA ARG A 43 -15.89 -8.62 6.67
C ARG A 43 -16.06 -9.44 5.40
N ASN A 44 -15.83 -10.74 5.49
CA ASN A 44 -16.12 -11.67 4.39
C ASN A 44 -17.63 -11.99 4.32
N ASP A 45 -18.02 -12.84 3.36
CA ASP A 45 -19.42 -13.23 3.12
C ASP A 45 -20.08 -13.94 4.31
N GLN A 46 -19.28 -14.47 5.23
CA GLN A 46 -19.74 -15.11 6.47
C GLN A 46 -19.85 -14.10 7.63
N GLY A 47 -19.54 -12.82 7.39
CA GLY A 47 -19.53 -11.77 8.41
C GLY A 47 -18.30 -11.78 9.31
N ASN A 48 -17.28 -12.61 9.05
CA ASN A 48 -16.06 -12.66 9.86
C ASN A 48 -15.10 -11.52 9.45
N PRO A 49 -14.34 -10.91 10.40
CA PRO A 49 -13.29 -9.96 10.05
C PRO A 49 -12.31 -10.58 9.05
N SER A 50 -12.03 -9.86 7.96
CA SER A 50 -11.17 -10.36 6.89
C SER A 50 -10.07 -9.36 6.57
N PRO A 51 -8.83 -9.83 6.34
CA PRO A 51 -7.83 -8.98 5.71
C PRO A 51 -8.21 -8.69 4.26
N ASN A 52 -7.48 -7.77 3.66
CA ASN A 52 -7.60 -7.45 2.25
C ASN A 52 -6.36 -7.90 1.45
N SER A 53 -6.50 -7.85 0.14
CA SER A 53 -5.41 -8.00 -0.84
C SER A 53 -5.31 -6.74 -1.69
N ASP A 54 -5.87 -5.60 -1.26
CA ASP A 54 -5.88 -4.40 -2.11
C ASP A 54 -4.45 -3.99 -2.47
N LEU A 55 -4.28 -3.52 -3.70
CA LEU A 55 -3.01 -3.01 -4.20
C LEU A 55 -3.18 -1.55 -4.61
N TYR A 56 -2.48 -0.67 -3.90
CA TYR A 56 -2.46 0.77 -4.19
C TYR A 56 -1.04 1.27 -4.35
N MET A 57 -0.86 2.35 -5.10
CA MET A 57 0.40 3.06 -5.23
C MET A 57 0.23 4.49 -4.73
N LEU A 58 1.07 4.92 -3.79
CA LEU A 58 1.23 6.33 -3.46
C LEU A 58 2.27 6.94 -4.38
N LYS A 59 1.85 7.90 -5.21
CA LYS A 59 2.73 8.66 -6.09
C LYS A 59 3.08 10.00 -5.44
N PRO A 60 4.37 10.30 -5.21
CA PRO A 60 4.79 11.64 -4.85
C PRO A 60 4.62 12.60 -6.03
N GLY A 61 4.07 13.78 -5.76
CA GLY A 61 3.93 14.87 -6.70
C GLY A 61 4.77 16.10 -6.31
N PRO A 62 4.67 17.19 -7.09
CA PRO A 62 5.33 18.45 -6.77
C PRO A 62 4.88 19.01 -5.41
N ARG A 63 5.78 19.72 -4.72
CA ARG A 63 5.45 20.48 -3.50
C ARG A 63 4.82 19.64 -2.37
N ASN A 64 5.31 18.42 -2.17
CA ASN A 64 4.81 17.50 -1.13
C ASN A 64 3.31 17.16 -1.26
N THR A 65 2.79 17.14 -2.49
CA THR A 65 1.50 16.51 -2.78
C THR A 65 1.70 15.02 -3.03
N TYR A 66 0.67 14.23 -2.73
CA TYR A 66 0.71 12.79 -2.91
C TYR A 66 -0.64 12.32 -3.42
N GLU A 67 -0.64 11.36 -4.34
CA GLU A 67 -1.87 10.82 -4.92
C GLU A 67 -1.87 9.30 -4.80
N TRP A 68 -3.00 8.75 -4.36
CA TRP A 68 -3.24 7.31 -4.40
C TRP A 68 -3.73 6.90 -5.78
N GLN A 69 -3.28 5.76 -6.24
CA GLN A 69 -3.74 5.12 -7.47
C GLN A 69 -4.04 3.65 -7.20
N VAL A 70 -5.09 3.13 -7.83
CA VAL A 70 -5.31 1.68 -7.91
C VAL A 70 -4.24 1.10 -8.83
N VAL A 71 -3.62 -0.01 -8.44
CA VAL A 71 -2.65 -0.71 -9.28
C VAL A 71 -3.39 -1.77 -10.08
N GLU A 72 -3.38 -1.63 -11.40
CA GLU A 72 -3.85 -2.67 -12.31
C GLU A 72 -2.86 -3.83 -12.31
N ILE A 73 -3.38 -5.04 -12.14
CA ILE A 73 -2.60 -6.27 -12.18
C ILE A 73 -2.88 -6.95 -13.53
N ASP A 74 -1.85 -7.55 -14.12
CA ASP A 74 -2.02 -8.42 -15.30
C ASP A 74 -3.12 -9.47 -15.02
N PRO A 75 -4.16 -9.58 -15.86
CA PRO A 75 -5.22 -10.58 -15.70
C PRO A 75 -4.72 -12.04 -15.63
N GLY A 76 -3.55 -12.33 -16.20
CA GLY A 76 -2.90 -13.64 -16.12
C GLY A 76 -2.09 -13.87 -14.84
N SER A 77 -1.91 -12.85 -14.00
CA SER A 77 -1.16 -12.94 -12.75
C SER A 77 -2.00 -13.52 -11.62
N GLN A 78 -1.37 -14.35 -10.79
CA GLN A 78 -1.99 -14.83 -9.56
C GLN A 78 -1.82 -13.80 -8.45
N MET A 79 -2.90 -13.10 -8.11
CA MET A 79 -2.92 -12.20 -6.97
C MET A 79 -2.63 -12.99 -5.69
N PRO A 80 -1.68 -12.55 -4.84
CA PRO A 80 -1.45 -13.20 -3.57
C PRO A 80 -2.73 -13.19 -2.71
N PRO A 81 -2.94 -14.20 -1.85
CA PRO A 81 -4.08 -14.21 -0.94
C PRO A 81 -4.11 -12.99 -0.01
N VAL A 82 -5.32 -12.65 0.44
CA VAL A 82 -5.57 -11.64 1.48
C VAL A 82 -4.71 -11.90 2.71
N ARG A 83 -4.08 -10.87 3.28
CA ARG A 83 -3.20 -11.03 4.47
C ARG A 83 -2.97 -9.75 5.25
N THR A 84 -2.56 -9.91 6.50
CA THR A 84 -2.16 -8.86 7.44
C THR A 84 -0.97 -9.36 8.26
N LEU A 85 -0.27 -8.45 8.95
CA LEU A 85 0.91 -8.75 9.79
C LEU A 85 2.08 -9.38 9.00
N HIS A 86 2.18 -9.02 7.72
CA HIS A 86 3.18 -9.52 6.79
C HIS A 86 4.21 -8.44 6.45
N THR A 87 5.23 -8.82 5.68
CA THR A 87 6.25 -7.93 5.14
C THR A 87 6.23 -7.94 3.62
N ALA A 88 6.64 -6.82 3.03
CA ALA A 88 6.84 -6.68 1.61
C ALA A 88 8.18 -5.96 1.38
N VAL A 89 8.96 -6.45 0.42
CA VAL A 89 10.30 -5.93 0.13
C VAL A 89 10.49 -5.87 -1.37
N ALA A 90 10.90 -4.71 -1.89
CA ALA A 90 11.32 -4.59 -3.28
C ALA A 90 12.61 -5.37 -3.48
N ILE A 91 12.61 -6.30 -4.44
CA ILE A 91 13.76 -7.15 -4.76
C ILE A 91 14.42 -6.74 -6.08
N THR A 92 13.65 -6.12 -6.98
CA THR A 92 14.11 -5.47 -8.21
C THR A 92 13.37 -4.13 -8.37
N PRO A 93 13.65 -3.33 -9.42
CA PRO A 93 12.89 -2.11 -9.70
C PRO A 93 11.38 -2.32 -9.96
N ASP A 94 10.98 -3.53 -10.35
CA ASP A 94 9.63 -3.92 -10.79
C ASP A 94 9.03 -5.12 -10.04
N GLU A 95 9.78 -5.77 -9.14
CA GLU A 95 9.32 -6.92 -8.37
C GLU A 95 9.36 -6.66 -6.85
N VAL A 96 8.33 -7.15 -6.17
CA VAL A 96 8.19 -7.12 -4.71
C VAL A 96 7.97 -8.54 -4.20
N LEU A 97 8.74 -8.94 -3.20
CA LEU A 97 8.54 -10.16 -2.45
C LEU A 97 7.61 -9.91 -1.27
N LEU A 98 6.53 -10.68 -1.17
CA LEU A 98 5.66 -10.73 0.01
C LEU A 98 6.01 -11.95 0.87
N PHE A 99 6.17 -11.76 2.17
CA PHE A 99 6.44 -12.84 3.11
C PHE A 99 5.69 -12.64 4.44
N GLY A 100 5.13 -13.73 4.96
CA GLY A 100 4.26 -13.74 6.13
C GLY A 100 2.78 -13.68 5.80
#